data_AF-A0A151SP42-F1
#
_entry.id   AF-A0A151SP42-F1
#
_cell.length_a   1.000
_cell.length_b   1.000
_cell.length_c   1.000
_cell.angle_alpha   90.00
_cell.angle_beta   90.00
_cell.angle_gamma   90.00
#
_symmetry.space_group_name_H-M   'P 1'
#
loop_
_entity.id
_entity.type
_entity.pdbx_description
1 polymer ?
#
loop_
_entity_poly.entity_id
_entity_poly.type
_entity_poly.pdbx_seq_one_letter_code
_entity_poly.pdbx_strand_id
1 'polypeptide(L)'
;MMEANTKMVPLNGTNYHLWKGKMKDLLFVKKMHLPVFATQKPDSMSEEEWDFEHQQVCGFIRQFVEDNVYNHIANETHARALWEKIESLYASKSRNNKLYLLNCLMNLRYRESSSISDHLNEFQGLLD
;
A
#
# COMPACT_ATOMS: atom_id res chain seq x y z
N MET A 1 11.17 9.39 -26.03
CA MET A 1 9.96 9.15 -25.21
C MET A 1 10.39 9.29 -23.77
N MET A 2 9.98 10.37 -23.10
CA MET A 2 10.46 10.65 -21.74
C MET A 2 9.91 9.57 -20.81
N GLU A 3 10.78 8.73 -20.25
CA GLU A 3 10.44 7.96 -19.07
C GLU A 3 10.14 8.99 -17.98
N ALA A 4 8.85 9.24 -17.75
CA ALA A 4 8.42 9.95 -16.57
C ALA A 4 9.00 9.16 -15.40
N ASN A 5 10.03 9.71 -14.79
CA ASN A 5 10.72 9.20 -13.62
C ASN A 5 9.75 9.39 -12.45
N THR A 6 8.63 8.67 -12.48
CA THR A 6 7.64 8.65 -11.42
C THR A 6 8.37 8.00 -10.27
N LYS A 7 8.87 8.82 -9.33
CA LYS A 7 9.39 8.37 -8.04
C LYS A 7 8.27 7.63 -7.32
N MET A 8 8.16 6.36 -7.64
CA MET A 8 7.30 5.41 -6.98
C MET A 8 7.96 5.10 -5.65
N VAL A 9 7.18 5.22 -4.58
CA VAL A 9 7.65 4.92 -3.22
C VAL A 9 7.34 3.46 -2.98
N PRO A 10 8.28 2.64 -2.47
CA PRO A 10 7.98 1.25 -2.16
C PRO A 10 7.01 1.14 -0.98
N LEU A 11 6.16 0.13 -0.98
CA LEU A 11 5.28 -0.18 0.15
C LEU A 11 6.11 -0.70 1.32
N ASN A 12 6.04 -0.01 2.46
CA ASN A 12 6.82 -0.32 3.67
C ASN A 12 5.94 -0.72 4.88
N GLY A 13 4.63 -0.84 4.65
CA GLY A 13 3.65 -1.24 5.64
C GLY A 13 2.94 -0.09 6.38
N THR A 14 3.46 1.14 6.34
CA THR A 14 2.80 2.32 6.94
C THR A 14 2.21 3.26 5.89
N ASN A 15 2.75 3.25 4.67
CA ASN A 15 2.38 4.17 3.60
C ASN A 15 1.30 3.65 2.61
N TYR A 16 0.52 2.63 3.00
CA TYR A 16 -0.40 1.91 2.11
C TYR A 16 -1.32 2.81 1.27
N HIS A 17 -1.96 3.83 1.86
CA HIS A 17 -2.91 4.65 1.09
C HIS A 17 -2.25 5.45 -0.04
N LEU A 18 -1.06 6.00 0.22
CA LEU A 18 -0.29 6.74 -0.78
C LEU A 18 0.22 5.78 -1.86
N TRP A 19 0.78 4.65 -1.43
CA TRP A 19 1.25 3.60 -2.33
C TRP A 19 0.12 3.08 -3.24
N LYS A 20 -1.05 2.78 -2.68
CA LYS A 20 -2.21 2.26 -3.40
C LYS A 20 -2.63 3.21 -4.52
N GLY A 21 -2.72 4.51 -4.22
CA GLY A 21 -3.07 5.53 -5.20
C GLY A 21 -2.06 5.58 -6.34
N LYS A 22 -0.77 5.75 -6.01
CA LYS A 22 0.30 5.82 -7.02
C LYS A 22 0.43 4.54 -7.85
N MET A 23 0.32 3.37 -7.23
CA MET A 23 0.40 2.09 -7.93
C MET A 23 -0.77 1.92 -8.89
N LYS A 24 -2.00 2.27 -8.46
CA LYS A 24 -3.17 2.23 -9.33
C LYS A 24 -2.94 3.10 -10.56
N ASP A 25 -2.56 4.37 -10.39
CA ASP A 25 -2.31 5.28 -11.51
C ASP A 25 -1.23 4.74 -12.45
N LEU A 26 -0.14 4.18 -11.88
CA LEU A 26 0.95 3.60 -12.65
C LEU A 26 0.50 2.39 -13.49
N LEU A 27 -0.33 1.50 -12.94
CA LEU A 27 -0.89 0.37 -13.68
C LEU A 27 -1.75 0.84 -14.87
N PHE A 28 -2.53 1.92 -14.71
CA PHE A 28 -3.30 2.50 -15.82
C PHE A 28 -2.39 3.12 -16.88
N VAL A 29 -1.38 3.90 -16.48
CA VAL A 29 -0.41 4.50 -17.42
C VAL A 29 0.35 3.43 -18.21
N LYS A 30 0.69 2.30 -17.56
CA LYS A 30 1.37 1.16 -18.19
C LYS A 30 0.43 0.21 -18.92
N LYS A 31 -0.89 0.47 -18.93
CA LYS A 31 -1.94 -0.41 -19.49
C LYS A 31 -2.01 -1.81 -18.84
N MET A 32 -1.47 -1.96 -17.64
CA MET A 32 -1.41 -3.19 -16.84
C MET A 32 -2.56 -3.35 -15.83
N HIS A 33 -3.61 -2.55 -15.99
CA HIS A 33 -4.71 -2.44 -15.04
C HIS A 33 -5.73 -3.60 -15.08
N LEU A 34 -5.89 -4.28 -16.22
CA LEU A 34 -6.97 -5.26 -16.41
C LEU A 34 -6.89 -6.44 -15.43
N PRO A 35 -5.74 -7.11 -15.23
CA PRO A 35 -5.65 -8.27 -14.33
C PRO A 35 -5.99 -7.97 -12.87
N VAL A 36 -5.95 -6.70 -12.45
CA VAL A 36 -6.32 -6.29 -11.09
C VAL A 36 -7.80 -5.89 -11.02
N PHE A 37 -8.28 -5.12 -12.00
CA PHE A 37 -9.55 -4.39 -11.88
C PHE A 37 -10.70 -4.91 -12.76
N ALA A 38 -10.43 -5.74 -13.77
CA ALA A 38 -11.48 -6.33 -14.61
C ALA A 38 -12.23 -7.44 -13.87
N THR A 39 -13.56 -7.49 -13.92
CA THR A 39 -14.34 -8.56 -13.26
C THR A 39 -14.17 -9.92 -13.92
N GLN A 40 -13.86 -9.92 -15.21
CA GLN A 40 -13.74 -11.10 -16.06
C GLN A 40 -12.65 -10.90 -17.11
N LYS A 41 -12.08 -12.01 -17.59
CA LYS A 41 -11.14 -12.05 -18.70
C LYS A 41 -11.80 -11.48 -19.97
N PRO A 42 -11.11 -10.68 -20.79
CA PRO A 42 -11.63 -10.25 -22.09
C PRO A 42 -11.86 -11.44 -23.03
N ASP A 43 -12.96 -11.41 -23.82
CA ASP A 43 -13.29 -12.47 -24.77
C ASP A 43 -12.25 -12.61 -25.90
N SER A 44 -11.56 -11.50 -26.22
CA SER A 44 -10.55 -11.43 -27.28
C SER A 44 -9.19 -12.02 -26.89
N MET A 45 -9.03 -12.51 -25.66
CA MET A 45 -7.76 -12.97 -25.11
C MET A 45 -7.82 -14.47 -24.80
N SER A 46 -6.76 -15.22 -25.05
CA SER A 46 -6.64 -16.62 -24.62
C SER A 46 -6.48 -16.75 -23.11
N GLU A 47 -6.65 -17.95 -22.57
CA GLU A 47 -6.42 -18.20 -21.14
C GLU A 47 -4.92 -18.07 -20.81
N GLU A 48 -4.06 -18.56 -21.70
CA GLU A 48 -2.60 -18.53 -21.53
C GLU A 48 -2.06 -17.09 -21.53
N GLU A 49 -2.57 -16.24 -22.42
CA GLU A 49 -2.23 -14.81 -22.42
C GLU A 49 -2.69 -14.11 -21.15
N TRP A 50 -3.89 -14.46 -20.66
CA TRP A 50 -4.44 -13.89 -19.44
C TRP A 50 -3.64 -14.27 -18.19
N ASP A 51 -3.27 -15.56 -18.07
CA ASP A 51 -2.40 -16.05 -17.01
C ASP A 51 -1.02 -15.38 -17.05
N PHE A 52 -0.47 -15.19 -18.24
CA PHE A 52 0.79 -14.46 -18.43
C PHE A 52 0.68 -13.01 -17.99
N GLU A 53 -0.40 -12.30 -18.36
CA GLU A 53 -0.65 -10.93 -17.90
C GLU A 53 -0.79 -10.86 -16.38
N HIS A 54 -1.49 -11.80 -15.74
CA HIS A 54 -1.58 -11.88 -14.29
C HIS A 54 -0.20 -11.98 -13.63
N GLN A 55 0.66 -12.89 -14.12
CA GLN A 55 2.02 -13.04 -13.60
C GLN A 55 2.88 -11.80 -13.83
N GLN A 56 2.76 -11.18 -15.01
CA GLN A 56 3.49 -9.95 -15.35
C GLN A 56 3.11 -8.82 -14.40
N VAL A 57 1.82 -8.63 -14.13
CA VAL A 57 1.34 -7.60 -13.21
C VAL A 57 1.76 -7.91 -11.76
N CYS A 58 1.73 -9.17 -11.34
CA CYS A 58 2.27 -9.57 -10.03
C CYS A 58 3.75 -9.21 -9.89
N GLY A 59 4.56 -9.54 -10.89
CA GLY A 59 5.98 -9.20 -10.94
C GLY A 59 6.21 -7.68 -10.91
N PHE A 60 5.39 -6.93 -11.66
CA PHE A 60 5.48 -5.46 -11.70
C PHE A 60 5.17 -4.83 -10.34
N ILE A 61 4.09 -5.25 -9.67
CA ILE A 61 3.71 -4.71 -8.36
C ILE A 61 4.81 -4.99 -7.31
N ARG A 62 5.40 -6.18 -7.34
CA ARG A 62 6.47 -6.60 -6.41
C ARG A 62 7.74 -5.77 -6.51
N GLN A 63 8.00 -5.10 -7.64
CA GLN A 63 9.16 -4.19 -7.78
C GLN A 63 9.03 -2.95 -6.88
N PHE A 64 7.84 -2.66 -6.38
CA PHE A 64 7.54 -1.46 -5.60
C PHE A 64 7.06 -1.81 -4.19
N VAL A 65 7.58 -2.88 -3.61
CA VAL A 65 7.36 -3.22 -2.20
C VAL A 65 8.71 -3.52 -1.54
N GLU A 66 8.82 -3.29 -0.24
CA GLU A 66 10.00 -3.68 0.53
C GLU A 66 9.99 -5.19 0.85
N ASP A 67 11.15 -5.75 1.21
CA ASP A 67 11.34 -7.19 1.43
C ASP A 67 10.38 -7.77 2.49
N ASN A 68 10.10 -7.00 3.54
CA ASN A 68 9.16 -7.38 4.59
C ASN A 68 7.73 -7.61 4.04
N VAL A 69 7.31 -6.82 3.05
CA VAL A 69 6.03 -6.97 2.35
C VAL A 69 6.12 -8.10 1.31
N TYR A 70 7.21 -8.15 0.55
CA TYR A 70 7.44 -9.13 -0.52
C TYR A 70 7.24 -10.56 -0.02
N ASN A 71 7.81 -10.90 1.14
CA ASN A 71 7.73 -12.23 1.74
C ASN A 71 6.29 -12.71 1.99
N HIS A 72 5.34 -11.80 2.21
CA HIS A 72 3.94 -12.15 2.41
C HIS A 72 3.17 -12.41 1.10
N ILE A 73 3.68 -11.91 -0.04
CA ILE A 73 2.98 -11.90 -1.33
C ILE A 73 3.72 -12.64 -2.46
N ALA A 74 4.90 -13.20 -2.17
CA ALA A 74 5.78 -13.84 -3.16
C ALA A 74 5.12 -14.98 -3.95
N ASN A 75 4.21 -15.72 -3.32
CA ASN A 75 3.56 -16.89 -3.93
C ASN A 75 2.30 -16.56 -4.74
N GLU A 76 1.83 -15.31 -4.73
CA GLU A 76 0.59 -14.93 -5.42
C GLU A 76 0.78 -14.85 -6.94
N THR A 77 0.20 -15.75 -7.71
CA THR A 77 0.34 -15.73 -9.19
C THR A 77 -0.76 -14.92 -9.87
N HIS A 78 -1.84 -14.60 -9.17
CA HIS A 78 -3.00 -13.90 -9.70
C HIS A 78 -3.07 -12.45 -9.19
N ALA A 79 -2.93 -11.48 -10.09
CA ALA A 79 -2.84 -10.05 -9.77
C ALA A 79 -3.96 -9.51 -8.86
N ARG A 80 -5.23 -9.88 -9.06
CA ARG A 80 -6.32 -9.51 -8.14
C ARG A 80 -6.11 -10.04 -6.72
N ALA A 81 -5.74 -11.31 -6.59
CA ALA A 81 -5.54 -11.94 -5.28
C ALA A 81 -4.36 -11.28 -4.55
N LEU A 82 -3.27 -10.99 -5.28
CA LEU A 82 -2.14 -10.22 -4.75
C LEU A 82 -2.59 -8.84 -4.26
N TRP A 83 -3.37 -8.10 -5.05
CA TRP A 83 -3.86 -6.78 -4.68
C TRP A 83 -4.75 -6.80 -3.44
N GLU A 84 -5.70 -7.73 -3.38
CA GLU A 84 -6.61 -7.92 -2.24
C GLU A 84 -5.86 -8.34 -0.97
N LYS A 85 -4.83 -9.18 -1.09
CA LYS A 85 -3.98 -9.58 0.02
C LYS A 85 -3.23 -8.39 0.61
N ILE A 86 -2.64 -7.55 -0.25
CA ILE A 86 -1.99 -6.29 0.18
C ILE A 86 -3.01 -5.39 0.89
N GLU A 87 -4.22 -5.24 0.33
CA GLU A 87 -5.29 -4.47 0.96
C GLU A 87 -5.68 -5.01 2.33
N SER A 88 -5.86 -6.32 2.48
CA SER A 88 -6.18 -6.96 3.76
C SER A 88 -5.10 -6.72 4.82
N LEU A 89 -3.83 -6.88 4.44
CA LEU A 89 -2.69 -6.76 5.34
C LEU A 89 -2.45 -5.33 5.84
N TYR A 90 -2.69 -4.32 5.00
CA TYR A 90 -2.22 -2.96 5.27
C TYR A 90 -3.31 -1.88 5.30
N ALA A 91 -4.51 -2.11 4.74
CA ALA A 91 -5.61 -1.14 4.85
C ALA A 91 -6.16 -1.07 6.29
N SER A 92 -6.26 -2.22 6.96
CA SER A 92 -6.74 -2.33 8.35
C SER A 92 -5.69 -1.80 9.35
N LYS A 93 -4.41 -2.15 9.19
CA LYS A 93 -3.31 -1.64 10.01
C LYS A 93 -3.20 -0.12 9.96
N SER A 94 -3.26 0.47 8.76
CA SER A 94 -3.24 1.93 8.60
C SER A 94 -4.42 2.61 9.32
N ARG A 95 -5.63 2.05 9.22
CA ARG A 95 -6.81 2.58 9.92
C ARG A 95 -6.69 2.45 11.44
N ASN A 96 -6.23 1.29 11.92
CA ASN A 96 -6.05 1.04 13.35
C ASN A 96 -4.95 1.94 13.94
N ASN A 97 -3.85 2.16 13.20
CA ASN A 97 -2.80 3.09 13.60
C ASN A 97 -3.34 4.52 13.73
N LYS A 98 -4.14 4.99 12.75
CA LYS A 98 -4.78 6.31 12.84
C LYS A 98 -5.75 6.43 14.01
N LEU A 99 -6.57 5.40 14.26
CA LEU A 99 -7.51 5.41 15.38
C LEU A 99 -6.79 5.39 16.73
N TYR A 100 -5.72 4.60 16.83
CA TYR A 100 -4.85 4.57 18.01
C TYR A 100 -4.23 5.94 18.27
N LEU A 101 -3.67 6.59 17.26
CA LEU A 101 -3.12 7.94 17.38
C LEU A 101 -4.17 8.97 17.81
N LEU A 102 -5.37 8.92 17.22
CA LEU A 102 -6.48 9.78 17.66
C LEU A 102 -6.84 9.53 19.12
N ASN A 103 -6.88 8.27 19.57
CA ASN A 103 -7.14 7.95 20.96
C ASN A 103 -6.02 8.45 21.89
N CYS A 104 -4.74 8.31 21.52
CA CYS A 104 -3.63 8.86 22.27
C CYS A 104 -3.72 10.39 22.36
N LEU A 105 -3.99 11.08 21.24
CA LEU A 105 -4.15 12.53 21.20
C LEU A 105 -5.35 13.02 22.04
N MET A 106 -6.49 12.33 22.00
CA MET A 106 -7.64 12.66 22.86
C MET A 106 -7.34 12.48 24.34
N ASN A 107 -6.46 11.53 24.69
CA ASN A 107 -6.06 11.26 26.07
C ASN A 107 -4.83 12.08 26.51
N LEU A 108 -4.15 12.76 25.58
CA LEU A 108 -3.02 13.63 25.84
C LEU A 108 -3.53 14.92 26.51
N ARG A 109 -3.68 14.87 27.84
CA ARG A 109 -4.08 16.02 28.66
C ARG A 109 -2.88 16.61 29.36
N TYR A 110 -2.72 17.92 29.26
CA TYR A 110 -1.72 18.65 30.04
C TYR A 110 -1.94 18.39 31.53
N ARG A 111 -0.88 17.97 32.23
CA ARG A 111 -0.91 17.79 33.68
C ARG A 111 -0.21 19.01 34.29
N GLU A 112 -0.89 19.74 35.17
CA GLU A 112 -0.31 20.93 35.84
C GLU A 112 0.97 20.64 36.63
N SER A 113 1.20 19.37 36.98
CA SER A 113 2.43 18.89 37.64
C SER A 113 3.59 18.56 36.68
N SER A 114 3.37 18.60 35.36
CA SER A 114 4.39 18.35 34.33
C SER A 114 4.79 19.65 33.63
N SER A 115 6.03 19.74 33.16
CA SER A 115 6.45 20.90 32.38
C SER A 115 5.82 20.87 30.99
N ILE A 116 5.65 22.04 30.37
CA ILE A 116 5.22 22.16 28.97
C ILE A 116 6.19 21.42 28.04
N SER A 117 7.49 21.40 28.37
CA SER A 117 8.49 20.68 27.57
C SER A 117 8.26 19.17 27.59
N ASP A 118 7.90 18.60 28.73
CA ASP A 118 7.60 17.16 28.84
C ASP A 118 6.36 16.80 28.02
N HIS A 119 5.34 17.67 28.05
CA HIS A 119 4.13 17.49 27.27
C HIS A 119 4.37 17.56 25.75
N LEU A 120 5.24 18.48 25.31
CA LEU A 120 5.64 18.59 23.90
C LEU A 120 6.47 17.39 23.45
N ASN A 121 7.33 16.85 24.31
CA ASN A 121 8.09 15.63 24.01
C ASN A 121 7.18 14.40 23.89
N GLU A 122 6.17 14.27 24.77
CA GLU A 122 5.17 13.19 24.70
C GLU A 122 4.32 13.30 23.42
N PHE A 123 3.93 14.53 23.03
CA PHE A 123 3.26 14.78 21.76
C PHE A 123 4.14 14.42 20.55
N GLN A 124 5.41 14.83 20.55
CA GLN A 124 6.34 14.54 19.46
C GLN A 124 6.60 13.03 19.31
N GLY A 125 6.75 12.32 20.43
CA GLY A 125 6.91 10.86 20.44
C GLY A 125 5.71 10.07 19.93
N LEU A 126 4.53 10.69 19.79
CA LEU A 126 3.37 10.09 19.15
C LEU A 126 3.36 10.27 17.62
N LEU A 127 4.19 11.17 17.07
CA LEU A 127 4.23 11.52 15.65
C LEU A 127 5.43 10.96 14.90
N ASP A 128 6.49 10.57 15.61
CA ASP A 128 7.72 9.95 15.09
C ASP A 128 7.56 8.42 14.89
#